data_AF-A0A1G9YBB0-F1
#
_entry.id   AF-A0A1G9YBB0-F1
#
_cell.length_a   1.000
_cell.length_b   1.000
_cell.length_c   1.000
_cell.angle_alpha   90.00
_cell.angle_beta   90.00
_cell.angle_gamma   90.00
#
_symmetry.space_group_name_H-M   'P 1'
#
loop_
_entity.id
_entity.type
_entity.pdbx_description
1 polymer ?
#
loop_
_entity_poly.entity_id
_entity_poly.type
_entity_poly.pdbx_seq_one_letter_code
_entity_poly.pdbx_strand_id
1 'polypeptide(L)'
;MRARRVSARWGFRGGTSPSPLPVPFNAAHSRPRGAKIGTMTTTLKQRLQDDLTTAIKTRDELRSATIRLTLSAITKEEVAGEQARALSDDEVLKVIAREAKKRREAAEAFAQGGRAESAERERAEGEVLAEYLPKQLGDEELAGIVKAAIAETGASGPKAMGQVMKAVNPKVAGLAEGGRVAAEVKRQLAG
;
A
#
# COMPACT_ATOMS: atom_id res chain seq x y z
N MET A 1 -12.94 53.38 -48.54
CA MET A 1 -14.33 53.29 -48.00
C MET A 1 -15.19 52.50 -48.98
N ARG A 2 -16.00 51.57 -48.46
CA ARG A 2 -17.07 50.76 -49.12
C ARG A 2 -16.68 49.48 -49.86
N ALA A 3 -16.80 48.40 -49.08
CA ALA A 3 -17.07 47.03 -49.50
C ALA A 3 -18.44 46.88 -50.18
N ARG A 4 -18.58 45.85 -51.05
CA ARG A 4 -19.70 44.87 -51.11
C ARG A 4 -19.65 44.06 -52.41
N ARG A 5 -19.46 42.75 -52.31
CA ARG A 5 -20.40 41.71 -52.78
C ARG A 5 -19.79 40.34 -52.47
N VAL A 6 -20.30 39.70 -51.42
CA VAL A 6 -20.17 38.26 -51.23
C VAL A 6 -21.49 37.66 -51.67
N SER A 7 -21.42 36.77 -52.66
CA SER A 7 -22.52 35.94 -53.15
C SER A 7 -21.93 34.59 -53.51
N ALA A 8 -21.95 33.65 -52.57
CA ALA A 8 -21.75 32.25 -52.86
C ALA A 8 -22.69 31.44 -51.96
N ARG A 9 -23.84 31.14 -52.56
CA ARG A 9 -24.87 30.22 -52.10
C ARG A 9 -24.29 28.81 -52.11
N TRP A 10 -24.07 28.21 -50.95
CA TRP A 10 -23.81 26.77 -50.84
C TRP A 10 -25.10 26.04 -50.53
N GLY A 11 -25.53 25.21 -51.48
CA GLY A 11 -26.72 24.37 -51.37
C GLY A 11 -26.45 23.18 -50.47
N PHE A 12 -27.26 23.05 -49.43
CA PHE A 12 -27.37 21.87 -48.59
C PHE A 12 -28.16 20.81 -49.37
N ARG A 13 -27.53 19.68 -49.69
CA ARG A 13 -28.20 18.50 -50.27
C ARG A 13 -27.66 17.23 -49.62
N GLY A 14 -28.59 16.41 -49.15
CA GLY A 14 -28.46 14.96 -49.13
C GLY A 14 -27.64 14.38 -47.99
N GLY A 15 -28.30 14.14 -46.87
CA GLY A 15 -27.83 13.13 -45.91
C GLY A 15 -28.04 11.73 -46.48
N THR A 16 -26.98 10.94 -46.44
CA THR A 16 -27.02 9.48 -46.28
C THR A 16 -25.83 9.10 -45.41
N SER A 17 -26.10 8.88 -44.13
CA SER A 17 -25.16 8.29 -43.18
C SER A 17 -24.84 6.85 -43.61
N PRO A 18 -23.56 6.45 -43.78
CA PRO A 18 -23.25 5.06 -44.01
C PRO A 18 -23.41 4.28 -42.70
N SER A 19 -24.20 3.21 -42.74
CA SER A 19 -24.34 2.23 -41.65
C SER A 19 -22.96 1.66 -41.27
N PRO A 20 -22.66 1.48 -39.97
CA PRO A 20 -21.42 0.85 -39.57
C PRO A 20 -21.45 -0.64 -39.92
N LEU A 21 -20.39 -1.12 -40.57
CA LEU A 21 -20.18 -2.55 -40.82
C LEU A 21 -19.97 -3.29 -39.49
N PRO A 22 -20.44 -4.54 -39.35
CA PRO A 22 -20.18 -5.33 -38.16
C PRO A 22 -18.69 -5.67 -38.06
N VAL A 23 -18.08 -5.35 -36.91
CA VAL A 23 -16.74 -5.84 -36.57
C VAL A 23 -16.79 -7.35 -36.31
N PRO A 24 -15.88 -8.16 -36.88
CA PRO A 24 -15.84 -9.58 -36.59
C PRO A 24 -15.41 -9.79 -35.14
N PHE A 25 -16.23 -10.52 -34.38
CA PHE A 25 -15.90 -11.02 -33.05
C PHE A 25 -14.76 -12.03 -33.17
N ASN A 26 -13.53 -11.60 -32.90
CA ASN A 26 -12.37 -12.48 -32.88
C ASN A 26 -12.43 -13.36 -31.63
N ALA A 27 -13.13 -14.49 -31.74
CA ALA A 27 -13.14 -15.56 -30.76
C ALA A 27 -11.82 -16.36 -30.82
N ALA A 28 -10.76 -15.80 -30.25
CA ALA A 28 -9.48 -16.51 -30.11
C ALA A 28 -8.75 -16.11 -28.83
N HIS A 29 -9.35 -16.41 -27.67
CA HIS A 29 -8.61 -16.58 -26.43
C HIS A 29 -9.13 -17.83 -25.70
N SER A 30 -8.82 -18.98 -26.28
CA SER A 30 -8.86 -20.26 -25.59
C SER A 30 -7.92 -20.16 -24.38
N ARG A 31 -8.47 -19.99 -23.18
CA ARG A 31 -7.68 -20.08 -21.93
C ARG A 31 -7.15 -21.51 -21.80
N PRO A 32 -5.84 -21.75 -21.78
CA PRO A 32 -5.33 -23.08 -21.46
C PRO A 32 -5.66 -23.40 -19.99
N ARG A 33 -6.57 -24.35 -19.77
CA ARG A 33 -6.68 -25.07 -18.50
C ARG A 33 -5.48 -25.99 -18.38
N GLY A 34 -4.50 -25.60 -17.58
CA GLY A 34 -3.32 -26.41 -17.34
C GLY A 34 -2.24 -25.67 -16.57
N ALA A 35 -2.49 -25.36 -15.30
CA ALA A 35 -1.42 -24.99 -14.38
C ALA A 35 -0.98 -26.24 -13.63
N LYS A 36 0.26 -26.64 -13.87
CA LYS A 36 0.97 -27.70 -13.17
C LYS A 36 0.97 -27.39 -11.67
N ILE A 37 0.67 -28.40 -10.85
CA ILE A 37 0.82 -28.34 -9.40
C ILE A 37 2.33 -28.42 -9.10
N GLY A 38 3.03 -27.31 -9.33
CA GLY A 38 4.31 -27.05 -8.68
C GLY A 38 3.99 -26.59 -7.27
N THR A 39 4.64 -27.17 -6.27
CA THR A 39 4.64 -26.76 -4.86
C THR A 39 4.44 -25.23 -4.71
N MET A 40 3.22 -24.82 -4.34
CA MET A 40 2.84 -23.42 -4.20
C MET A 40 3.42 -22.88 -2.89
N THR A 41 4.65 -22.40 -2.93
CA THR A 41 5.06 -21.35 -1.98
C THR A 41 4.30 -20.10 -2.40
N THR A 42 3.11 -19.87 -1.84
CA THR A 42 2.29 -18.70 -2.17
C THR A 42 3.03 -17.43 -1.75
N THR A 43 3.36 -16.56 -2.73
CA THR A 43 4.00 -15.26 -2.45
C THR A 43 3.03 -14.36 -1.70
N LEU A 44 3.55 -13.39 -0.94
CA LEU A 44 2.73 -12.50 -0.13
C LEU A 44 1.78 -11.64 -1.01
N LYS A 45 2.26 -11.20 -2.17
CA LYS A 45 1.42 -10.50 -3.16
C LYS A 45 0.30 -11.39 -3.69
N GLN A 46 0.55 -12.68 -3.93
CA GLN A 46 -0.48 -13.62 -4.37
C GLN A 46 -1.53 -13.82 -3.27
N ARG A 47 -1.11 -13.97 -2.01
CA ARG A 47 -2.04 -14.06 -0.86
C ARG A 47 -2.99 -12.87 -0.80
N LEU A 48 -2.49 -11.63 -0.97
CA LEU A 48 -3.33 -10.43 -1.04
C LEU A 48 -4.37 -10.50 -2.18
N GLN A 49 -4.00 -11.02 -3.35
CA GLN A 49 -4.92 -11.15 -4.49
C GLN A 49 -6.02 -12.20 -4.24
N ASP A 50 -5.65 -13.32 -3.62
CA ASP A 50 -6.59 -14.38 -3.26
C ASP A 50 -7.57 -13.90 -2.18
N ASP A 51 -7.07 -13.20 -1.17
CA ASP A 51 -7.88 -12.62 -0.09
C ASP A 51 -8.78 -11.50 -0.60
N LEU A 52 -8.33 -10.67 -1.55
CA LEU A 52 -9.19 -9.70 -2.23
C LEU A 52 -10.36 -10.39 -2.94
N THR A 53 -10.08 -11.48 -3.65
CA THR A 53 -11.11 -12.26 -4.34
C THR A 53 -12.13 -12.80 -3.35
N THR A 54 -11.67 -13.29 -2.20
CA THR A 54 -12.54 -13.77 -1.12
C THR A 54 -13.38 -12.65 -0.54
N ALA A 55 -12.77 -11.52 -0.18
CA ALA A 55 -13.46 -10.35 0.37
C ALA A 55 -14.56 -9.82 -0.56
N ILE A 56 -14.33 -9.82 -1.89
CA ILE A 56 -15.36 -9.43 -2.87
C ILE A 56 -16.53 -10.43 -2.87
N LYS A 57 -16.25 -11.74 -2.82
CA LYS A 57 -17.30 -12.77 -2.82
C LYS A 57 -18.15 -12.72 -1.55
N THR A 58 -17.53 -12.45 -0.41
CA THR A 58 -18.21 -12.35 0.89
C THR A 58 -18.78 -10.95 1.16
N ARG A 59 -18.62 -10.00 0.23
CA ARG A 59 -19.05 -8.59 0.36
C ARG A 59 -18.45 -7.88 1.58
N ASP A 60 -17.21 -8.24 1.93
CA ASP A 60 -16.41 -7.54 2.93
C ASP A 60 -15.83 -6.26 2.30
N GLU A 61 -16.60 -5.17 2.37
CA GLU A 61 -16.28 -3.90 1.73
C GLU A 61 -15.02 -3.25 2.30
N LEU A 62 -14.85 -3.29 3.63
CA LEU A 62 -13.69 -2.73 4.31
C LEU A 62 -12.42 -3.45 3.84
N ARG A 63 -12.35 -4.77 3.99
CA ARG A 63 -11.18 -5.55 3.61
C ARG A 63 -10.89 -5.44 2.11
N SER A 64 -11.92 -5.51 1.26
CA SER A 64 -11.70 -5.39 -0.18
C SER A 64 -11.20 -4.02 -0.61
N ALA A 65 -11.66 -2.93 0.02
CA ALA A 65 -11.15 -1.58 -0.23
C ALA A 65 -9.69 -1.43 0.23
N THR A 66 -9.38 -1.88 1.45
CA THR A 66 -8.03 -1.84 2.02
C THR A 66 -7.04 -2.61 1.15
N ILE A 67 -7.35 -3.86 0.78
CA ILE A 67 -6.45 -4.69 -0.01
C ILE A 67 -6.24 -4.11 -1.42
N ARG A 68 -7.27 -3.55 -2.07
CA ARG A 68 -7.12 -2.90 -3.39
C ARG A 68 -6.14 -1.74 -3.34
N LEU A 69 -6.23 -0.89 -2.31
CA LEU A 69 -5.33 0.25 -2.16
C LEU A 69 -3.89 -0.22 -1.90
N THR A 70 -3.71 -1.25 -1.07
CA THR A 70 -2.39 -1.83 -0.81
C THR A 70 -1.78 -2.47 -2.06
N LEU A 71 -2.55 -3.25 -2.82
CA LEU A 71 -2.10 -3.78 -4.12
C LEU A 71 -1.72 -2.67 -5.09
N SER A 72 -2.48 -1.57 -5.11
CA SER A 72 -2.15 -0.39 -5.92
C SER A 72 -0.83 0.25 -5.47
N ALA A 73 -0.56 0.31 -4.17
CA ALA A 73 0.72 0.80 -3.63
C ALA A 73 1.89 -0.12 -4.02
N ILE A 74 1.69 -1.44 -3.97
CA ILE A 74 2.67 -2.43 -4.43
C ILE A 74 2.96 -2.21 -5.92
N THR A 75 1.93 -2.13 -6.76
CA THR A 75 2.11 -1.89 -8.21
C THR A 75 2.80 -0.57 -8.49
N LYS A 76 2.52 0.50 -7.72
CA LYS A 76 3.25 1.77 -7.85
C LYS A 76 4.75 1.59 -7.63
N GLU A 77 5.16 0.82 -6.64
CA GLU A 77 6.56 0.54 -6.36
C GLU A 77 7.19 -0.33 -7.46
N GLU A 78 6.45 -1.30 -7.99
CA GLU A 78 6.90 -2.18 -9.10
C GLU A 78 7.24 -1.40 -10.38
N VAL A 79 6.58 -0.25 -10.61
CA VAL A 79 6.75 0.58 -11.81
C VAL A 79 7.50 1.89 -11.54
N ALA A 80 7.99 2.13 -10.33
CA ALA A 80 8.65 3.39 -9.96
C ALA A 80 10.06 3.55 -10.58
N GLY A 81 10.71 2.43 -10.96
CA GLY A 81 12.02 2.44 -11.61
C GLY A 81 11.97 2.61 -13.12
N GLU A 82 13.13 2.59 -13.77
CA GLU A 82 13.22 2.68 -15.24
C GLU A 82 12.53 1.51 -15.96
N GLN A 83 12.43 0.36 -15.29
CA GLN A 83 11.75 -0.83 -15.80
C GLN A 83 10.84 -1.40 -14.72
N ALA A 84 9.68 -1.88 -15.15
CA ALA A 84 8.77 -2.58 -14.27
C ALA A 84 9.38 -3.91 -13.82
N ARG A 85 9.31 -4.19 -12.51
CA ARG A 85 9.76 -5.47 -11.93
C ARG A 85 8.80 -5.94 -10.84
N ALA A 86 8.76 -7.24 -10.62
CA ALA A 86 8.07 -7.78 -9.45
C ALA A 86 8.85 -7.45 -8.16
N LEU A 87 8.11 -7.17 -7.09
CA LEU A 87 8.69 -7.06 -5.75
C LEU A 87 8.91 -8.44 -5.13
N SER A 88 9.96 -8.57 -4.31
CA SER A 88 10.10 -9.71 -3.41
C SER A 88 9.13 -9.61 -2.22
N ASP A 89 8.91 -10.71 -1.49
CA ASP A 89 8.04 -10.69 -0.30
C ASP A 89 8.53 -9.70 0.77
N ASP A 90 9.84 -9.54 0.94
CA ASP A 90 10.42 -8.55 1.87
C ASP A 90 10.10 -7.11 1.45
N GLU A 91 10.08 -6.84 0.15
CA GLU A 91 9.71 -5.54 -0.39
C GLU A 91 8.21 -5.29 -0.27
N VAL A 92 7.38 -6.31 -0.52
CA VAL A 92 5.93 -6.26 -0.28
C VAL A 92 5.64 -5.98 1.20
N LEU A 93 6.32 -6.67 2.13
CA LEU A 93 6.21 -6.42 3.57
C LEU A 93 6.50 -4.97 3.93
N LYS A 94 7.56 -4.37 3.34
CA LYS A 94 7.88 -2.95 3.56
C LYS A 94 6.79 -2.02 3.07
N VAL A 95 6.15 -2.34 1.93
CA VAL A 95 5.00 -1.56 1.43
C VAL A 95 3.81 -1.68 2.36
N ILE A 96 3.45 -2.90 2.79
CA ILE A 96 2.33 -3.12 3.73
C ILE A 96 2.58 -2.41 5.05
N ALA A 97 3.79 -2.48 5.61
CA ALA A 97 4.17 -1.78 6.84
C ALA A 97 3.99 -0.26 6.71
N ARG A 98 4.44 0.31 5.58
CA ARG A 98 4.25 1.74 5.28
C ARG A 98 2.77 2.12 5.18
N GLU A 99 1.94 1.31 4.54
CA GLU A 99 0.50 1.57 4.45
C GLU A 99 -0.18 1.43 5.83
N ALA A 100 0.15 0.41 6.62
CA ALA A 100 -0.36 0.25 7.98
C ALA A 100 0.02 1.44 8.89
N LYS A 101 1.24 1.96 8.73
CA LYS A 101 1.68 3.18 9.41
C LYS A 101 0.82 4.39 9.01
N LYS A 102 0.55 4.60 7.72
CA LYS A 102 -0.32 5.70 7.26
C LYS A 102 -1.72 5.63 7.87
N ARG A 103 -2.29 4.43 8.00
CA ARG A 103 -3.60 4.22 8.66
C ARG A 103 -3.58 4.65 10.11
N ARG A 104 -2.53 4.30 10.85
CA ARG A 104 -2.35 4.73 12.24
C ARG A 104 -2.24 6.24 12.37
N GLU A 105 -1.39 6.87 11.55
CA GLU A 105 -1.22 8.33 11.55
C GLU A 105 -2.53 9.05 11.18
N ALA A 106 -3.27 8.53 10.20
CA ALA A 106 -4.59 9.05 9.83
C ALA A 106 -5.62 8.88 10.95
N ALA A 107 -5.65 7.72 11.63
CA ALA A 107 -6.53 7.48 12.76
C ALA A 107 -6.28 8.46 13.91
N GLU A 108 -5.01 8.70 14.25
CA GLU A 108 -4.61 9.68 15.25
C GLU A 108 -5.01 11.11 14.85
N ALA A 109 -4.75 11.50 13.60
CA ALA A 109 -5.11 12.82 13.08
C ALA A 109 -6.63 13.05 13.09
N PHE A 110 -7.43 12.05 12.67
CA PHE A 110 -8.89 12.15 12.72
C PHE A 110 -9.41 12.20 14.16
N ALA A 111 -8.84 11.44 15.08
CA ALA A 111 -9.22 11.47 16.48
C ALA A 111 -8.95 12.84 17.11
N GLN A 112 -7.77 13.42 16.85
CA GLN A 112 -7.41 14.78 17.29
C GLN A 112 -8.33 15.84 16.68
N GLY A 113 -8.79 15.62 15.45
CA GLY A 113 -9.76 16.49 14.77
C GLY A 113 -11.23 16.25 15.15
N GLY A 114 -11.52 15.42 16.16
CA GLY A 114 -12.90 15.15 16.61
C GLY A 114 -13.73 14.28 15.65
N ARG A 115 -13.10 13.61 14.69
CA ARG A 115 -13.76 12.74 13.69
C ARG A 115 -13.65 11.27 14.09
N ALA A 116 -14.36 10.89 15.15
CA ALA A 116 -14.27 9.54 15.74
C ALA A 116 -14.57 8.40 14.74
N GLU A 117 -15.62 8.54 13.92
CA GLU A 117 -15.97 7.52 12.92
C GLU A 117 -14.88 7.33 11.86
N SER A 118 -14.26 8.43 11.40
CA SER A 118 -13.13 8.36 10.45
C SER A 118 -11.90 7.72 11.09
N ALA A 119 -11.62 8.05 12.35
CA ALA A 119 -10.53 7.43 13.09
C ALA A 119 -10.74 5.92 13.24
N GLU A 120 -11.96 5.49 13.57
CA GLU A 120 -12.28 4.08 13.74
C GLU A 120 -12.18 3.31 12.44
N ARG A 121 -12.63 3.91 11.33
CA ARG A 121 -12.45 3.32 10.01
C ARG A 121 -10.97 3.10 9.69
N GLU A 122 -10.12 4.09 9.90
CA GLU A 122 -8.67 3.96 9.65
C GLU A 122 -8.03 2.88 10.54
N ARG A 123 -8.46 2.74 11.81
CA ARG A 123 -8.00 1.65 12.68
C ARG A 123 -8.38 0.29 12.13
N ALA A 124 -9.64 0.12 11.73
CA ALA A 124 -10.13 -1.14 11.18
C ALA A 124 -9.42 -1.51 9.85
N GLU A 125 -9.12 -0.52 8.99
CA GLU A 125 -8.28 -0.74 7.81
C GLU A 125 -6.84 -1.14 8.20
N GLY A 126 -6.29 -0.55 9.26
CA GLY A 126 -4.98 -0.91 9.82
C GLY A 126 -4.93 -2.34 10.35
N GLU A 127 -5.99 -2.82 11.01
CA GLU A 127 -6.11 -4.19 11.51
C GLU A 127 -6.08 -5.21 10.38
N VAL A 128 -6.79 -4.95 9.27
CA VAL A 128 -6.73 -5.79 8.07
C VAL A 128 -5.29 -5.91 7.55
N LEU A 129 -4.52 -4.81 7.54
CA LEU A 129 -3.11 -4.85 7.10
C LEU A 129 -2.20 -5.59 8.10
N ALA A 130 -2.50 -5.54 9.39
CA ALA A 130 -1.73 -6.23 10.42
C ALA A 130 -1.73 -7.76 10.25
N GLU A 131 -2.77 -8.35 9.64
CA GLU A 131 -2.85 -9.79 9.33
C GLU A 131 -1.78 -10.28 8.33
N TYR A 132 -1.16 -9.35 7.59
CA TYR A 132 -0.11 -9.61 6.60
C TYR A 132 1.29 -9.27 7.10
N LEU A 133 1.40 -8.69 8.29
CA LEU A 133 2.67 -8.31 8.89
C LEU A 133 3.09 -9.35 9.94
N PRO A 134 4.40 -9.52 10.17
CA PRO A 134 4.88 -10.17 11.37
C PRO A 134 4.28 -9.51 12.62
N LYS A 135 4.07 -10.31 13.68
CA LYS A 135 3.54 -9.82 14.96
C LYS A 135 4.31 -8.58 15.40
N GLN A 136 3.61 -7.46 15.43
CA GLN A 136 4.20 -6.18 15.83
C GLN A 136 4.46 -6.18 17.34
N LEU A 137 5.59 -5.60 17.75
CA LEU A 137 5.93 -5.43 19.16
C LEU A 137 4.96 -4.45 19.82
N GLY A 138 4.48 -4.80 21.01
CA GLY A 138 3.79 -3.88 21.91
C GLY A 138 4.72 -2.75 22.40
N ASP A 139 4.16 -1.69 22.97
CA ASP A 139 4.96 -0.55 23.45
C ASP A 139 5.91 -0.97 24.59
N GLU A 140 5.43 -1.85 25.48
CA GLU A 140 6.22 -2.40 26.58
C GLU A 140 7.35 -3.32 26.10
N GLU A 141 7.07 -4.19 25.13
CA GLU A 141 8.07 -5.08 24.53
C GLU A 141 9.17 -4.27 23.82
N LEU A 142 8.77 -3.27 23.04
CA LEU A 142 9.71 -2.36 22.37
C LEU A 142 10.55 -1.58 23.38
N ALA A 143 9.92 -1.02 24.42
CA ALA A 143 10.63 -0.29 25.48
C ALA A 143 11.64 -1.20 26.20
N GLY A 144 11.28 -2.46 26.46
CA GLY A 144 12.18 -3.46 27.06
C GLY A 144 13.39 -3.77 26.18
N ILE A 145 13.18 -3.97 24.87
CA ILE A 145 14.27 -4.22 23.90
C ILE A 145 15.22 -3.02 23.82
N VAL A 146 14.67 -1.81 23.76
CA VAL A 146 15.47 -0.57 23.73
C VAL A 146 16.27 -0.40 25.01
N LYS A 147 15.66 -0.62 26.18
CA LYS A 147 16.34 -0.55 27.47
C LYS A 147 17.49 -1.54 27.57
N ALA A 148 17.28 -2.78 27.13
CA ALA A 148 18.33 -3.79 27.07
C ALA A 148 19.48 -3.38 26.15
N ALA A 149 19.18 -2.83 24.97
CA ALA A 149 20.20 -2.35 24.04
C ALA A 149 21.00 -1.16 24.59
N ILE A 150 20.36 -0.23 25.31
CA ILE A 150 21.05 0.87 25.99
C ILE A 150 22.01 0.32 27.06
N ALA A 151 21.55 -0.64 27.87
CA ALA A 151 22.39 -1.28 28.89
C ALA A 151 23.57 -2.06 28.27
N GLU A 152 23.33 -2.83 27.20
CA GLU A 152 24.37 -3.57 26.46
C GLU A 152 25.44 -2.65 25.87
N THR A 153 25.04 -1.47 25.38
CA THR A 153 25.93 -0.52 24.72
C THR A 153 26.61 0.44 25.69
N GLY A 154 26.13 0.54 26.93
CA GLY A 154 26.58 1.54 27.92
C GLY A 154 26.35 2.99 27.46
N ALA A 155 25.49 3.19 26.48
CA ALA A 155 25.37 4.46 25.77
C ALA A 155 24.45 5.43 26.52
N SER A 156 24.81 6.72 26.56
CA SER A 156 24.06 7.75 27.27
C SER A 156 23.99 9.06 26.48
N GLY A 157 22.88 9.77 26.68
CA GLY A 157 22.62 11.07 26.08
C GLY A 157 22.26 11.03 24.59
N PRO A 158 21.83 12.16 24.01
CA PRO A 158 21.29 12.21 22.65
C PRO A 158 22.30 11.84 21.55
N LYS A 159 23.62 11.91 21.82
CA LYS A 159 24.67 11.50 20.89
C LYS A 159 24.76 9.99 20.71
N ALA A 160 24.24 9.20 21.65
CA ALA A 160 24.23 7.74 21.61
C ALA A 160 23.21 7.13 20.65
N MET A 161 22.34 7.95 20.05
CA MET A 161 21.24 7.50 19.19
C MET A 161 21.68 6.50 18.12
N GLY A 162 22.75 6.81 17.39
CA GLY A 162 23.24 5.94 16.32
C GLY A 162 23.76 4.58 16.83
N GLN A 163 24.41 4.57 18.00
CA GLN A 163 24.92 3.36 18.63
C GLN A 163 23.77 2.45 19.09
N VAL A 164 22.77 3.01 19.78
CA VAL A 164 21.62 2.25 20.26
C VAL A 164 20.78 1.74 19.10
N MET A 165 20.52 2.58 18.08
CA MET A 165 19.78 2.16 16.88
C MET A 165 20.46 1.00 16.16
N LYS A 166 21.80 0.98 16.10
CA LYS A 166 22.55 -0.14 15.50
C LYS A 166 22.36 -1.45 16.27
N ALA A 167 22.22 -1.40 17.59
CA ALA A 167 21.97 -2.56 18.44
C ALA A 167 20.49 -3.01 18.42
N VAL A 168 19.55 -2.08 18.32
CA VAL A 168 18.11 -2.36 18.35
C VAL A 168 17.58 -2.85 17.00
N ASN A 169 18.00 -2.24 15.87
CA ASN A 169 17.44 -2.53 14.55
C ASN A 169 17.40 -4.03 14.18
N PRO A 170 18.45 -4.84 14.40
CA PRO A 170 18.40 -6.27 14.12
C PRO A 170 17.36 -7.04 14.95
N LYS A 171 17.02 -6.55 16.15
CA LYS A 171 16.05 -7.17 17.08
C LYS A 171 14.61 -6.80 16.75
N VAL A 172 14.38 -5.70 16.01
CA VAL A 172 13.04 -5.13 15.78
C VAL A 172 12.67 -4.97 14.31
N ALA A 173 13.59 -5.28 13.38
CA ALA A 173 13.36 -5.15 11.94
C ALA A 173 12.13 -5.95 11.51
N GLY A 174 11.15 -5.28 10.89
CA GLY A 174 9.87 -5.88 10.49
C GLY A 174 8.87 -6.12 11.63
N LEU A 175 9.30 -5.98 12.90
CA LEU A 175 8.46 -6.14 14.09
C LEU A 175 8.02 -4.79 14.70
N ALA A 176 8.69 -3.70 14.36
CA ALA A 176 8.27 -2.36 14.73
C ALA A 176 8.67 -1.33 13.67
N GLU A 177 7.84 -0.31 13.53
CA GLU A 177 8.10 0.85 12.67
C GLU A 177 9.36 1.60 13.12
N GLY A 178 10.28 1.88 12.19
CA GLY A 178 11.54 2.55 12.51
C GLY A 178 11.39 3.92 13.17
N GLY A 179 10.32 4.66 12.84
CA GLY A 179 9.99 5.92 13.51
C GLY A 179 9.59 5.73 14.98
N ARG A 180 8.85 4.66 15.29
CA ARG A 180 8.46 4.30 16.66
C ARG A 180 9.67 3.84 17.47
N VAL A 181 10.54 3.03 16.86
CA VAL A 181 11.83 2.63 17.46
C VAL A 181 12.68 3.87 17.77
N ALA A 182 12.82 4.79 16.82
CA ALA A 182 13.60 6.00 17.02
C ALA A 182 13.01 6.92 18.10
N ALA A 183 11.68 7.08 18.14
CA ALA A 183 11.01 7.85 19.18
C ALA A 183 11.24 7.25 20.58
N GLU A 184 11.16 5.93 20.70
CA GLU A 184 11.42 5.20 21.94
C GLU A 184 12.86 5.38 22.42
N VAL A 185 13.85 5.14 21.54
CA VAL A 185 15.27 5.30 21.85
C VAL A 185 15.56 6.74 22.30
N LYS A 186 15.02 7.73 21.57
CA LYS A 186 15.18 9.14 21.93
C LYS A 186 14.58 9.44 23.30
N ARG A 187 13.40 8.90 23.61
CA ARG A 187 12.74 9.10 24.92
C ARG A 187 13.59 8.55 26.06
N GLN A 188 14.15 7.35 25.92
CA GLN A 188 14.96 6.73 26.97
C GLN A 188 16.35 7.36 27.13
N LEU A 189 16.95 7.90 26.06
CA LEU A 189 18.25 8.59 26.12
C LEU A 189 18.17 10.06 26.59
N ALA A 190 16.97 10.64 26.60
CA ALA A 190 16.73 12.02 27.04
C ALA A 190 16.41 12.12 28.55
N GLY A 191 16.12 10.99 29.20
CA GLY A 191 16.02 10.88 30.66
C GLY A 191 17.37 10.64 31.30
#